data_AF-A0AA41YRR4-F1
#
_entry.id   AF-A0AA41YRR4-F1
#
_cell.length_a   1.000
_cell.length_b   1.000
_cell.length_c   1.000
_cell.angle_alpha   90.00
_cell.angle_beta   90.00
_cell.angle_gamma   90.00
#
_symmetry.space_group_name_H-M   'P 1'
#
loop_
_entity.id
_entity.type
_entity.pdbx_description
1 polymer ?
#
loop_
_entity_poly.entity_id
_entity_poly.type
_entity_poly.pdbx_seq_one_letter_code
_entity_poly.pdbx_strand_id
1 'polypeptide(L)'
;MKHLAALILPVLLLGACSTGPAPSTAQAECEQEAQRDPDLQTLRDRYAFASPYFANQVNGELKEAIRQSVQKCMRARGLAPPGGVEAVKK
;
A
#
# COMPACT_ATOMS: atom_id res chain seq x y z
N MET A 1 -32.88 -45.68 5.25
CA MET A 1 -32.15 -44.84 4.27
C MET A 1 -32.57 -43.38 4.45
N LYS A 2 -31.95 -42.67 5.39
CA LYS A 2 -32.15 -41.23 5.63
C LYS A 2 -30.96 -40.77 6.47
N HIS A 3 -30.51 -39.53 6.24
CA HIS A 3 -29.39 -38.85 6.92
C HIS A 3 -27.99 -39.00 6.27
N LEU A 4 -27.85 -38.57 5.01
CA LEU A 4 -26.55 -38.22 4.40
C LEU A 4 -26.65 -36.86 3.68
N ALA A 5 -27.23 -35.84 4.33
CA ALA A 5 -27.49 -34.55 3.68
C ALA A 5 -27.06 -33.31 4.49
N ALA A 6 -26.21 -33.47 5.51
CA ALA A 6 -25.96 -32.39 6.48
C ALA A 6 -24.49 -31.96 6.64
N LEU A 7 -23.60 -32.25 5.68
CA LEU A 7 -22.16 -31.96 5.83
C LEU A 7 -21.52 -31.11 4.71
N ILE A 8 -22.30 -30.60 3.75
CA ILE A 8 -21.75 -29.88 2.58
C ILE A 8 -21.71 -28.34 2.80
N LEU A 9 -22.28 -27.83 3.91
CA LEU A 9 -22.44 -26.39 4.11
C LEU A 9 -21.22 -25.59 4.63
N PRO A 10 -20.15 -26.15 5.25
CA PRO A 10 -19.06 -25.30 5.76
C PRO A 10 -17.94 -25.01 4.75
N VAL A 11 -17.92 -25.67 3.58
CA VAL A 11 -16.77 -25.56 2.63
C VAL A 11 -16.84 -24.28 1.78
N LEU A 12 -18.00 -23.65 1.61
CA LEU A 12 -18.18 -22.47 0.77
C LEU A 12 -17.68 -21.15 1.41
N LEU A 13 -17.37 -21.14 2.72
CA LEU A 13 -16.85 -19.95 3.41
C LEU A 13 -15.31 -19.87 3.46
N LEU A 14 -14.58 -20.90 3.03
CA LEU A 14 -13.11 -20.90 3.03
C LEU A 14 -12.48 -20.47 1.69
N GLY A 15 -13.29 -20.19 0.66
CA GLY A 15 -12.80 -19.83 -0.68
C GLY A 15 -12.46 -18.35 -0.89
N ALA A 16 -12.82 -17.46 0.05
CA ALA A 16 -12.69 -16.00 -0.14
C ALA A 16 -11.32 -15.42 0.25
N CYS A 17 -10.26 -16.25 0.30
CA CYS A 17 -8.93 -15.85 0.79
C CYS A 17 -7.81 -15.92 -0.27
N SER A 18 -8.06 -15.80 -1.58
CA SER A 18 -6.93 -15.76 -2.53
C SER A 18 -7.04 -14.87 -3.76
N THR A 19 -8.13 -14.15 -3.97
CA THR A 19 -8.23 -13.20 -5.10
C THR A 19 -7.98 -11.78 -4.63
N GLY A 20 -6.78 -11.54 -4.09
CA GLY A 20 -6.28 -10.18 -3.99
C GLY A 20 -6.03 -9.63 -5.41
N PRO A 21 -6.28 -8.35 -5.69
CA PRO A 21 -5.92 -7.75 -6.98
C PRO A 21 -4.46 -8.06 -7.31
N ALA A 22 -4.19 -8.33 -8.58
CA ALA A 22 -2.82 -8.60 -9.05
C ALA A 22 -1.90 -7.47 -8.54
N PRO A 23 -0.68 -7.77 -8.07
CA PRO A 23 0.18 -6.79 -7.41
C PRO A 23 0.43 -5.54 -8.25
N SER A 24 0.41 -5.65 -9.59
CA SER A 24 0.51 -4.49 -10.49
C SER A 24 -0.70 -3.56 -10.46
N THR A 25 -1.94 -4.09 -10.39
CA THR A 25 -3.15 -3.26 -10.33
C THR A 25 -3.33 -2.65 -8.95
N ALA A 26 -3.06 -3.45 -7.91
CA ALA A 26 -3.12 -2.96 -6.53
C ALA A 26 -2.08 -1.89 -6.24
N GLN A 27 -0.87 -2.07 -6.74
CA GLN A 27 0.19 -1.06 -6.61
C GLN A 27 -0.21 0.24 -7.32
N ALA A 28 -0.73 0.16 -8.54
CA ALA A 28 -1.21 1.34 -9.28
C ALA A 28 -2.34 2.08 -8.54
N GLU A 29 -3.28 1.35 -7.93
CA GLU A 29 -4.34 1.95 -7.10
C GLU A 29 -3.77 2.64 -5.86
N CYS A 30 -2.81 2.00 -5.18
CA CYS A 30 -2.14 2.60 -4.03
C CYS A 30 -1.27 3.81 -4.40
N GLU A 31 -0.67 3.83 -5.59
CA GLU A 31 0.04 4.99 -6.13
C GLU A 31 -0.93 6.15 -6.42
N GLN A 32 -2.11 5.88 -6.99
CA GLN A 32 -3.17 6.88 -7.16
C GLN A 32 -3.72 7.40 -5.83
N GLU A 33 -3.74 6.56 -4.80
CA GLU A 33 -4.11 6.97 -3.44
C GLU A 33 -3.04 7.90 -2.84
N ALA A 34 -1.75 7.56 -2.98
CA ALA A 34 -0.63 8.44 -2.59
C ALA A 34 -0.58 9.77 -3.36
N GLN A 35 -1.16 9.86 -4.56
CA GLN A 35 -1.29 11.13 -5.28
C GLN A 35 -2.32 12.06 -4.65
N ARG A 36 -3.31 11.52 -3.94
CA ARG A 36 -4.38 12.29 -3.28
C ARG A 36 -4.10 12.59 -1.81
N ASP A 37 -2.95 12.14 -1.30
CA ASP A 37 -2.51 12.35 0.07
C ASP A 37 -2.11 13.82 0.30
N PRO A 38 -2.80 14.55 1.20
CA PRO A 38 -2.52 15.96 1.46
C PRO A 38 -1.12 16.20 2.07
N ASP A 39 -0.58 15.23 2.81
CA ASP A 39 0.75 15.35 3.41
C ASP A 39 1.83 15.29 2.33
N LEU A 40 1.65 14.43 1.33
CA LEU A 40 2.51 14.36 0.16
C LEU A 40 2.39 15.61 -0.71
N GLN A 41 1.22 16.25 -0.72
CA GLN A 41 1.01 17.51 -1.44
C GLN A 41 1.88 18.63 -0.85
N THR A 42 1.94 18.73 0.48
CA THR A 42 2.83 19.67 1.17
C THR A 42 4.30 19.44 0.82
N LEU A 43 4.74 18.17 0.71
CA LEU A 43 6.11 17.85 0.30
C LEU A 43 6.38 18.17 -1.18
N ARG A 44 5.39 17.95 -2.07
CA ARG A 44 5.47 18.34 -3.48
C ARG A 44 5.63 19.86 -3.62
N ASP A 45 4.88 20.64 -2.85
CA ASP A 45 4.97 22.09 -2.85
C ASP A 45 6.34 22.55 -2.31
N ARG A 46 6.81 21.97 -1.19
CA ARG A 46 8.16 22.23 -0.67
C ARG A 46 9.24 21.93 -1.71
N TYR A 47 9.08 20.86 -2.49
CA TYR A 47 10.02 20.53 -3.56
C TYR A 47 9.94 21.54 -4.72
N ALA A 48 8.73 21.92 -5.14
CA ALA A 48 8.52 22.88 -6.22
C ALA A 48 9.14 24.26 -5.93
N PHE A 49 9.13 24.68 -4.66
CA PHE A 49 9.72 25.94 -4.20
C PHE A 49 11.11 25.78 -3.56
N ALA A 50 11.71 24.59 -3.61
CA ALA A 50 13.03 24.36 -3.02
C ALA A 50 14.11 25.11 -3.80
N SER A 51 15.02 25.77 -3.08
CA SER A 51 16.28 26.22 -3.66
C SER A 51 17.05 25.01 -4.23
N PRO A 52 17.78 25.17 -5.35
CA PRO A 52 18.58 24.09 -5.93
C PRO A 52 19.51 23.40 -4.93
N TYR A 53 19.97 24.13 -3.91
CA TYR A 53 20.81 23.60 -2.83
C TYR A 53 20.10 22.51 -1.99
N PHE A 54 18.80 22.65 -1.76
CA PHE A 54 18.00 21.71 -0.95
C PHE A 54 17.12 20.77 -1.78
N ALA A 55 16.99 21.01 -3.09
CA ALA A 55 16.11 20.25 -3.97
C ALA A 55 16.35 18.74 -3.88
N ASN A 56 17.62 18.31 -3.81
CA ASN A 56 17.96 16.88 -3.68
C ASN A 56 17.48 16.28 -2.35
N GLN A 57 17.63 17.01 -1.24
CA GLN A 57 17.16 16.57 0.06
C GLN A 57 15.64 16.46 0.07
N VAL A 58 14.93 17.50 -0.35
CA VAL A 58 13.46 17.54 -0.35
C VAL A 58 12.89 16.49 -1.32
N ASN A 59 13.54 16.23 -2.47
CA ASN A 59 13.18 15.13 -3.37
C ASN A 59 13.35 13.75 -2.70
N GLY A 60 14.40 13.58 -1.89
CA GLY A 60 14.63 12.37 -1.11
C GLY A 60 13.53 12.14 -0.07
N GLU A 61 13.15 13.19 0.66
CA GLU A 61 12.02 13.18 1.61
C GLU A 61 10.71 12.82 0.90
N LEU A 62 10.41 13.46 -0.24
CA LEU A 62 9.21 13.20 -1.03
C LEU A 62 9.13 11.75 -1.54
N LYS A 63 10.22 11.23 -2.09
CA LYS A 63 10.29 9.84 -2.59
C LYS A 63 10.11 8.82 -1.47
N GLU A 64 10.65 9.11 -0.29
CA GLU A 64 10.49 8.27 0.90
C GLU A 64 9.02 8.23 1.32
N ALA A 65 8.42 9.41 1.48
CA ALA A 65 7.04 9.54 1.92
C ALA A 65 6.05 8.87 0.94
N ILE A 66 6.27 9.00 -0.37
CA ILE A 66 5.47 8.29 -1.39
C ILE A 66 5.57 6.78 -1.19
N ARG A 67 6.78 6.23 -1.02
CA ARG A 67 6.99 4.79 -0.83
C ARG A 67 6.27 4.28 0.42
N GLN A 68 6.39 5.02 1.53
CA GLN A 68 5.72 4.69 2.78
C GLN A 68 4.19 4.70 2.65
N SER A 69 3.62 5.70 1.97
CA SER A 69 2.18 5.80 1.72
C SER A 69 1.68 4.61 0.89
N VAL A 70 2.38 4.25 -0.19
CA VAL A 70 2.05 3.07 -1.02
C VAL A 70 2.14 1.78 -0.20
N GLN A 71 3.21 1.57 0.57
CA GLN A 71 3.36 0.39 1.43
C GLN A 71 2.28 0.31 2.52
N LYS A 72 1.88 1.45 3.09
CA LYS A 72 0.77 1.53 4.05
C LYS A 72 -0.54 1.09 3.40
N CYS A 73 -0.84 1.57 2.19
CA CYS A 73 -2.02 1.15 1.42
C CYS A 73 -2.00 -0.36 1.12
N MET A 74 -0.86 -0.89 0.65
CA MET A 74 -0.72 -2.32 0.36
C MET A 74 -0.92 -3.19 1.63
N ARG A 75 -0.37 -2.78 2.77
CA ARG A 75 -0.57 -3.47 4.06
C ARG A 75 -2.02 -3.41 4.52
N ALA A 76 -2.68 -2.25 4.42
CA ALA A 76 -4.08 -2.08 4.79
C ALA A 76 -5.02 -2.98 3.97
N ARG A 77 -4.62 -3.30 2.73
CA ARG A 77 -5.34 -4.21 1.83
C ARG A 77 -4.96 -5.69 1.98
N GLY A 78 -4.06 -6.02 2.92
CA GLY A 78 -3.57 -7.39 3.12
C GLY A 78 -2.64 -7.89 2.01
N LEU A 79 -2.11 -6.99 1.17
CA LEU A 79 -1.28 -7.31 0.01
C LEU A 79 0.23 -7.21 0.30
N ALA A 80 0.58 -6.75 1.49
CA ALA A 80 1.95 -6.76 2.00
C ALA A 80 1.94 -7.29 3.45
N PRO A 81 2.94 -8.10 3.85
CA PRO A 81 3.01 -8.63 5.20
C PRO A 81 3.05 -7.48 6.24
N PRO A 82 2.38 -7.63 7.39
CA PRO A 82 2.48 -6.68 8.49
C PRO A 82 3.86 -6.84 9.16
N GLY A 83 4.87 -6.17 8.62
CA GLY A 83 6.22 -6.20 9.16
C GLY A 83 7.30 -6.19 8.08
N GLY A 84 8.47 -5.69 8.46
CA GLY A 84 9.62 -5.50 7.60
C GLY A 84 10.54 -4.45 8.22
N VAL A 85 11.85 -4.62 8.07
CA VAL A 85 12.82 -3.61 8.51
C VAL A 85 12.89 -2.53 7.43
N GLU A 86 12.33 -1.35 7.68
CA GLU A 86 12.71 -0.17 6.90
C GLU A 86 14.17 0.15 7.21
N ALA A 87 14.99 0.34 6.19
CA ALA A 87 16.37 0.73 6.38
C ALA A 87 16.41 2.10 7.07
N VAL A 88 16.96 2.15 8.29
CA VAL A 88 17.17 3.40 9.01
C VAL A 88 18.23 4.20 8.26
N LYS A 89 17.87 5.39 7.77
CA LYS A 89 18.84 6.32 7.17
C LYS A 89 19.59 7.05 8.29
N LYS A 90 20.91 7.16 8.14
CA LYS A 90 21.79 7.99 8.96
C LYS A 90 21.82 9.42 8.44
#